data_AF-A0A0G1JS23-F1
#
_entry.id   AF-A0A0G1JS23-F1
#
_cell.length_a   1.000
_cell.length_b   1.000
_cell.length_c   1.000
_cell.angle_alpha   90.00
_cell.angle_beta   90.00
_cell.angle_gamma   90.00
#
_symmetry.space_group_name_H-M   'P 1'
#
loop_
_entity.id
_entity.type
_entity.pdbx_description
1 polymer ?
#
loop_
_entity_poly.entity_id
_entity_poly.type
_entity_poly.pdbx_seq_one_letter_code
_entity_poly.pdbx_strand_id
1 'polypeptide(L)'
;MIAHLKKYYKDRQINTLVIFFLCIYIIFVIKLITIQYIDNSILFGIYSIAVSFYILSRFAIAYFYEPESNQFDKNYEPTISFAVPSKNEEENIRETILKIAKTDYPKDKFDIIAVNDGSSDNTLKEMLEARKIAMGGGRKS
;
A
#
# COMPACT_ATOMS: atom_id res chain seq x y z
N MET A 1 -14.07 7.42 24.10
CA MET A 1 -13.26 6.81 23.01
C MET A 1 -12.82 7.83 21.95
N ILE A 2 -13.74 8.60 21.36
CA ILE A 2 -13.45 9.58 20.29
C ILE A 2 -12.50 10.72 20.73
N ALA A 3 -12.65 11.23 21.96
CA ALA A 3 -11.76 12.28 22.49
C ALA A 3 -10.31 11.80 22.69
N HIS A 4 -10.12 10.53 23.07
CA HIS A 4 -8.79 9.92 23.24
C HIS A 4 -8.11 9.70 21.87
N LEU A 5 -8.88 9.33 20.84
CA LEU A 5 -8.41 9.23 19.46
C LEU A 5 -7.98 10.59 18.89
N LYS A 6 -8.75 11.66 19.10
CA LYS A 6 -8.36 13.02 18.67
C LYS A 6 -7.06 13.49 19.31
N LYS A 7 -6.87 13.23 20.61
CA LYS A 7 -5.63 13.54 21.33
C LYS A 7 -4.45 12.72 20.78
N TYR A 8 -4.63 11.42 20.61
CA TYR A 8 -3.62 10.53 20.04
C TYR A 8 -3.22 10.93 18.60
N TYR A 9 -4.17 11.37 17.77
CA TYR A 9 -3.90 11.84 16.42
C TYR A 9 -3.14 13.18 16.41
N LYS A 10 -3.48 14.08 17.34
CA LYS A 10 -2.80 15.37 17.52
C LYS A 10 -1.36 15.20 18.02
N ASP A 11 -1.14 14.33 19.02
CA ASP A 11 0.19 14.02 19.53
C ASP A 11 1.06 13.32 18.46
N ARG A 12 0.45 12.46 17.63
CA ARG A 12 1.12 11.83 16.48
C ARG A 12 1.52 12.86 15.40
N GLN A 13 0.68 13.86 15.12
CA GLN A 13 1.03 14.96 14.20
C GLN A 13 2.22 15.79 14.71
N ILE A 14 2.29 16.08 16.01
CA ILE A 14 3.43 16.81 16.61
C ILE A 14 4.73 16.01 16.41
N ASN A 15 4.71 14.71 16.65
CA ASN A 15 5.88 13.85 16.43
C ASN A 15 6.29 13.80 14.96
N THR A 16 5.33 13.75 14.02
CA THR A 16 5.63 13.79 12.59
C THR A 16 6.28 15.11 12.16
N LEU A 17 5.82 16.25 12.67
CA LEU A 17 6.42 17.55 12.39
C LEU A 17 7.85 17.65 12.96
N VAL A 18 8.06 17.18 14.20
CA VAL A 18 9.41 17.16 14.80
C VAL A 18 10.37 16.31 13.98
N ILE A 19 9.95 15.12 13.54
CA ILE A 19 10.76 14.25 12.67
C ILE A 19 11.06 14.94 11.33
N PHE A 20 10.07 15.59 10.73
CA PHE A 20 10.25 16.33 9.47
C PHE A 20 11.30 17.44 9.59
N PHE A 21 11.21 18.29 10.63
CA PHE A 21 12.20 19.35 10.87
C PHE A 21 13.58 18.79 11.23
N LEU A 22 13.65 17.68 11.96
CA LEU A 22 14.91 16.98 12.26
C LEU A 22 15.59 16.48 10.97
N CYS A 23 14.82 15.89 10.05
CA CYS A 23 15.35 15.47 8.74
C CYS A 23 15.88 16.65 7.92
N ILE A 24 15.15 17.78 7.88
CA ILE A 24 15.63 19.01 7.21
C ILE A 24 16.94 19.49 7.83
N TYR A 25 17.03 19.51 9.17
CA TYR A 25 18.24 19.92 9.87
C TYR A 25 19.44 19.01 9.56
N ILE A 26 19.24 17.69 9.56
CA ILE A 26 20.29 16.71 9.20
C ILE A 26 20.76 16.92 7.76
N ILE A 27 19.84 17.11 6.81
CA ILE A 27 20.17 17.39 5.40
C ILE A 27 21.00 18.68 5.29
N PHE A 28 20.61 19.73 6.03
CA PHE A 28 21.35 21.00 6.05
C PHE A 28 22.77 20.84 6.59
N VAL A 29 22.95 20.11 7.70
CA VAL A 29 24.28 19.84 8.27
C VAL A 29 25.15 19.04 7.29
N ILE A 30 24.60 18.00 6.67
CA ILE A 30 25.30 17.23 5.63
C ILE A 30 25.73 18.16 4.48
N LYS A 31 24.88 19.12 4.09
CA LYS A 31 25.22 20.10 3.04
C LYS A 31 26.35 21.03 3.43
N LEU A 32 26.33 21.54 4.66
CA LEU A 32 27.41 22.40 5.17
C LEU A 32 28.76 21.67 5.17
N ILE A 33 28.77 20.41 5.63
CA ILE A 33 29.95 19.55 5.58
C ILE A 33 30.35 19.35 4.12
N THR A 34 29.42 18.89 3.26
CA THR A 34 29.69 18.62 1.84
C THR A 34 30.33 19.81 1.12
N ILE A 35 29.85 21.03 1.35
CA ILE A 35 30.39 22.26 0.73
C ILE A 35 31.88 22.46 1.05
N GLN A 36 32.34 22.07 2.25
CA GLN A 36 33.74 22.18 2.65
C GLN A 36 34.65 21.15 1.98
N TYR A 37 34.08 20.03 1.48
CA TYR A 37 34.82 18.95 0.81
C TYR A 37 34.71 19.00 -0.73
N ILE A 38 33.96 19.96 -1.28
CA ILE A 38 33.88 20.14 -2.73
C ILE A 38 35.18 20.78 -3.23
N ASP A 39 36.01 19.99 -3.89
CA ASP A 39 37.09 20.49 -4.74
C ASP A 39 36.48 21.19 -5.96
N ASN A 40 36.33 22.52 -5.91
CA ASN A 40 36.08 23.53 -6.97
C ASN A 40 35.22 23.14 -8.21
N SER A 41 34.54 22.01 -8.19
CA SER A 41 33.83 21.42 -9.30
C SER A 41 32.41 21.92 -9.22
N ILE A 42 32.19 23.04 -9.90
CA ILE A 42 30.90 23.73 -9.94
C ILE A 42 29.75 22.78 -10.33
N LEU A 43 30.02 21.79 -11.19
CA LEU A 43 29.08 20.75 -11.60
C LEU A 43 28.59 19.88 -10.43
N PHE A 44 29.49 19.48 -9.53
CA PHE A 44 29.11 18.66 -8.37
C PHE A 44 28.28 19.47 -7.37
N GLY A 45 28.61 20.76 -7.20
CA GLY A 45 27.79 21.68 -6.40
C GLY A 45 26.36 21.82 -6.93
N ILE A 46 26.22 22.07 -8.24
CA ILE A 46 24.91 22.20 -8.91
C ILE A 46 24.11 20.88 -8.79
N TYR A 47 24.74 19.75 -9.11
CA TYR A 47 24.11 18.43 -9.00
C TYR A 47 23.62 18.16 -7.57
N SER A 48 24.47 18.41 -6.58
CA SER A 48 24.14 18.20 -5.17
C SER A 48 22.92 19.04 -4.78
N ILE A 49 22.89 20.34 -5.12
CA ILE A 49 21.75 21.23 -4.83
C ILE A 49 20.47 20.72 -5.51
N ALA A 50 20.55 20.33 -6.78
CA ALA A 50 19.40 19.83 -7.54
C ALA A 50 18.79 18.57 -6.92
N VAL A 51 19.62 17.60 -6.52
CA VAL A 51 19.16 16.36 -5.86
C VAL A 51 18.46 16.66 -4.54
N SER A 52 18.99 17.58 -3.74
CA SER A 52 18.36 17.93 -2.46
C SER A 52 17.05 18.69 -2.64
N PHE A 53 16.98 19.58 -3.63
CA PHE A 53 15.72 20.22 -3.99
C PHE A 53 14.68 19.19 -4.45
N TYR A 54 15.06 18.22 -5.29
CA TYR A 54 14.18 17.15 -5.74
C TYR A 54 13.66 16.28 -4.58
N ILE A 55 14.52 15.91 -3.63
CA ILE A 55 14.11 15.10 -2.47
C ILE A 55 13.13 15.90 -1.59
N LEU A 56 13.46 17.17 -1.27
CA LEU A 56 12.59 18.02 -0.46
C LEU A 56 11.25 18.30 -1.16
N SER A 57 11.23 18.48 -2.48
CA SER A 57 10.00 18.71 -3.23
C SER A 57 9.05 17.52 -3.16
N ARG A 58 9.54 16.27 -3.15
CA ARG A 58 8.70 15.07 -2.96
C ARG A 58 7.97 15.09 -1.61
N PHE A 59 8.66 15.48 -0.54
CA PHE A 59 8.04 15.59 0.78
C PHE A 59 7.05 16.76 0.86
N ALA A 60 7.37 17.90 0.24
CA ALA A 60 6.45 19.02 0.16
C ALA A 60 5.16 18.63 -0.60
N ILE A 61 5.29 18.01 -1.78
CA ILE A 61 4.15 17.52 -2.57
C ILE A 61 3.34 16.50 -1.77
N ALA A 62 4.00 15.57 -1.07
CA ALA A 62 3.30 14.59 -0.22
C ALA A 62 2.54 15.25 0.95
N TYR A 63 3.04 16.37 1.49
CA TYR A 63 2.34 17.14 2.52
C TYR A 63 1.11 17.86 1.98
N PHE A 64 1.18 18.40 0.76
CA PHE A 64 0.05 19.01 0.06
C PHE A 64 -0.86 18.00 -0.64
N TYR A 65 -0.51 16.72 -0.64
CA TYR A 65 -1.35 15.66 -1.21
C TYR A 65 -2.50 15.37 -0.25
N GLU A 66 -3.67 15.88 -0.60
CA GLU A 66 -4.92 15.45 0.02
C GLU A 66 -5.39 14.17 -0.69
N PRO A 67 -5.42 13.01 -0.02
CA PRO A 67 -6.03 11.83 -0.61
C PRO A 67 -7.51 12.14 -0.89
N GLU A 68 -8.01 11.80 -2.08
CA GLU A 68 -9.43 11.93 -2.48
C GLU A 68 -10.39 11.01 -1.69
N SER A 69 -10.09 10.71 -0.42
CA SER A 69 -10.90 9.83 0.42
C SER A 69 -12.26 10.43 0.82
N ASN A 70 -12.46 11.74 0.61
CA ASN A 70 -13.71 12.43 0.93
C ASN A 70 -14.75 12.38 -0.21
N GLN A 71 -14.40 11.90 -1.40
CA GLN A 71 -15.31 11.84 -2.55
C GLN A 71 -16.08 10.52 -2.67
N PHE A 72 -15.69 9.49 -1.92
CA PHE A 72 -16.33 8.18 -1.96
C PHE A 72 -17.43 8.08 -0.89
N ASP A 73 -18.64 7.73 -1.33
CA ASP A 73 -19.71 7.38 -0.40
C ASP A 73 -19.28 6.15 0.42
N LYS A 74 -19.28 6.29 1.74
CA LYS A 74 -18.90 5.20 2.66
C LYS A 74 -19.86 4.03 2.61
N ASN A 75 -21.07 4.23 2.10
CA ASN A 75 -22.06 3.20 1.87
C ASN A 75 -22.02 2.64 0.44
N TYR A 76 -21.05 3.07 -0.38
CA TYR A 76 -20.87 2.55 -1.73
C TYR A 76 -20.37 1.11 -1.69
N GLU A 77 -21.29 0.19 -1.97
CA GLU A 77 -21.06 -1.25 -1.90
C GLU A 77 -21.60 -1.92 -3.17
N PRO A 78 -20.88 -1.77 -4.31
CA PRO A 78 -21.28 -2.33 -5.60
C PRO A 78 -21.13 -3.86 -5.64
N THR A 79 -21.79 -4.51 -6.59
CA THR A 79 -21.45 -5.90 -6.92
C THR A 79 -20.09 -5.93 -7.63
N ILE A 80 -19.17 -6.78 -7.15
CA ILE A 80 -17.81 -6.89 -7.70
C ILE A 80 -17.45 -8.33 -8.04
N SER A 81 -16.45 -8.50 -8.89
CA SER A 81 -15.91 -9.83 -9.23
C SER A 81 -14.41 -9.87 -8.97
N PHE A 82 -13.96 -10.86 -8.21
CA PHE A 82 -12.53 -11.13 -8.02
C PHE A 82 -12.03 -12.03 -9.14
N ALA A 83 -11.38 -11.45 -10.15
CA ALA A 83 -10.69 -12.21 -11.19
C ALA A 83 -9.28 -12.61 -10.71
N VAL A 84 -8.99 -13.92 -10.67
CA VAL A 84 -7.73 -14.47 -10.16
C VAL A 84 -7.07 -15.32 -11.26
N PRO A 85 -6.30 -14.71 -12.17
CA PRO A 85 -5.48 -15.46 -13.12
C PRO A 85 -4.32 -16.13 -12.38
N SER A 86 -4.00 -17.37 -12.74
CA SER A 86 -2.89 -18.07 -12.10
C SER A 86 -2.22 -19.05 -13.05
N LYS A 87 -0.89 -19.05 -13.02
CA LYS A 87 -0.03 -19.95 -13.79
C LYS A 87 1.10 -20.44 -12.89
N ASN A 88 1.15 -21.74 -12.66
CA ASN A 88 2.10 -22.41 -11.78
C ASN A 88 2.15 -21.83 -10.34
N GLU A 89 0.98 -21.69 -9.70
CA GLU A 89 0.80 -21.12 -8.36
C GLU A 89 0.22 -22.16 -7.38
N GLU A 90 0.57 -23.45 -7.53
CA GLU A 90 0.00 -24.53 -6.70
C GLU A 90 0.15 -24.29 -5.19
N GLU A 91 1.23 -23.65 -4.75
CA GLU A 91 1.47 -23.38 -3.32
C GLU A 91 0.54 -22.28 -2.75
N ASN A 92 0.15 -21.30 -3.56
CA ASN A 92 -0.47 -20.06 -3.08
C ASN A 92 -1.94 -19.92 -3.47
N ILE A 93 -2.37 -20.54 -4.57
CA ILE A 93 -3.66 -20.24 -5.19
C ILE A 93 -4.84 -20.61 -4.29
N ARG A 94 -4.74 -21.74 -3.59
CA ARG A 94 -5.80 -22.17 -2.66
C ARG A 94 -5.98 -21.17 -1.52
N GLU A 95 -4.89 -20.72 -0.90
CA GLU A 95 -4.97 -19.77 0.20
C GLU A 95 -5.53 -18.42 -0.27
N THR A 96 -5.14 -17.98 -1.46
CA THR A 96 -5.63 -16.74 -2.08
C THR A 96 -7.15 -16.78 -2.25
N ILE A 97 -7.69 -17.83 -2.87
CA ILE A 97 -9.14 -18.00 -3.07
C ILE A 97 -9.86 -18.04 -1.72
N LEU A 98 -9.33 -18.75 -0.73
CA LEU A 98 -9.95 -18.85 0.60
C LEU A 98 -9.92 -17.53 1.37
N LYS A 99 -8.87 -16.72 1.23
CA LYS A 99 -8.79 -15.37 1.82
C LYS A 99 -9.83 -14.44 1.20
N ILE A 100 -9.98 -14.46 -0.12
CA ILE A 100 -11.02 -13.69 -0.81
C ILE A 100 -12.40 -14.16 -0.35
N ALA A 101 -12.66 -15.47 -0.30
CA ALA A 101 -13.92 -16.02 0.17
C ALA A 101 -14.25 -15.65 1.64
N LYS A 102 -13.25 -15.34 2.46
CA LYS A 102 -13.39 -14.93 3.87
C LYS A 102 -13.45 -13.41 4.10
N THR A 103 -13.43 -12.59 3.06
CA THR A 103 -13.58 -11.13 3.18
C THR A 103 -14.88 -10.74 3.90
N ASP A 104 -14.92 -9.58 4.55
CA ASP A 104 -16.13 -9.07 5.22
C ASP A 104 -17.14 -8.43 4.24
N TYR A 105 -16.86 -8.45 2.93
CA TYR A 105 -17.80 -8.00 1.90
C TYR A 105 -19.03 -8.91 1.81
N PRO A 106 -20.24 -8.39 1.55
CA PRO A 106 -21.44 -9.21 1.48
C PRO A 106 -21.33 -10.32 0.44
N LYS A 107 -21.63 -11.56 0.86
CA LYS A 107 -21.42 -12.77 0.07
C LYS A 107 -22.30 -12.87 -1.18
N ASP A 108 -23.39 -12.12 -1.20
CA ASP A 108 -24.31 -11.96 -2.32
C ASP A 108 -23.86 -10.88 -3.32
N LYS A 109 -22.87 -10.06 -2.96
CA LYS A 109 -22.36 -8.96 -3.79
C LYS A 109 -20.98 -9.21 -4.39
N PHE A 110 -20.46 -10.43 -4.28
CA PHE A 110 -19.27 -10.78 -5.06
C PHE A 110 -19.22 -12.22 -5.50
N ASP A 111 -18.47 -12.46 -6.57
CA ASP A 111 -18.03 -13.77 -7.01
C ASP A 111 -16.51 -13.81 -7.20
N ILE A 112 -15.99 -15.04 -7.32
CA ILE A 112 -14.56 -15.30 -7.53
C ILE A 112 -14.43 -16.09 -8.84
N ILE A 113 -13.71 -15.52 -9.80
CA ILE A 113 -13.44 -16.10 -11.11
C ILE A 113 -11.95 -16.47 -11.15
N ALA A 114 -11.63 -17.70 -10.77
CA ALA A 114 -10.27 -18.23 -10.87
C ALA A 114 -10.01 -18.77 -12.28
N VAL A 115 -8.93 -18.31 -12.93
CA VAL A 115 -8.56 -18.68 -14.30
C VAL A 115 -7.21 -19.39 -14.28
N ASN A 116 -7.21 -20.66 -14.66
CA ASN A 116 -5.97 -21.40 -14.90
C ASN A 116 -5.38 -21.01 -16.27
N ASP A 117 -4.28 -20.28 -16.28
CA ASP A 117 -3.59 -19.77 -17.47
C ASP A 117 -2.55 -20.77 -18.01
N GLY A 118 -2.99 -22.02 -18.22
CA GLY A 118 -2.16 -23.09 -18.77
C GLY A 118 -1.05 -23.56 -17.83
N SER A 119 -1.35 -23.74 -16.54
CA SER A 119 -0.41 -24.32 -15.58
C SER A 119 -0.01 -25.76 -15.93
N SER A 120 1.25 -26.09 -15.65
CA SER A 120 1.81 -27.45 -15.77
C SER A 120 1.92 -28.18 -14.42
N ASP A 121 1.55 -27.51 -13.33
CA ASP A 121 1.58 -28.00 -11.96
C ASP A 121 0.16 -28.27 -11.40
N ASN A 122 0.02 -28.42 -10.08
CA ASN A 122 -1.27 -28.68 -9.44
C ASN A 122 -2.16 -27.44 -9.24
N THR A 123 -1.87 -26.29 -9.86
CA THR A 123 -2.68 -25.05 -9.72
C THR A 123 -4.19 -25.32 -9.86
N LEU A 124 -4.60 -26.04 -10.90
CA LEU A 124 -6.01 -26.34 -11.16
C LEU A 124 -6.64 -27.18 -10.03
N LYS A 125 -5.89 -28.16 -9.51
CA LYS A 125 -6.34 -29.02 -8.43
C LYS A 125 -6.57 -28.20 -7.16
N GLU A 126 -5.64 -27.31 -6.83
CA GLU A 126 -5.73 -26.43 -5.66
C GLU A 126 -6.88 -25.42 -5.78
N MET A 127 -7.14 -24.88 -6.98
CA MET A 127 -8.34 -24.07 -7.25
C MET A 127 -9.65 -24.84 -6.98
N LEU A 128 -9.74 -26.10 -7.43
CA LEU A 128 -10.93 -26.93 -7.25
C LEU A 128 -11.14 -27.29 -5.77
N GLU A 129 -10.07 -27.58 -5.02
CA GLU A 129 -10.14 -27.81 -3.58
C GLU A 129 -10.58 -26.55 -2.83
N ALA A 130 -10.04 -25.38 -3.18
CA ALA A 130 -10.48 -24.11 -2.62
C ALA A 130 -11.98 -23.87 -2.85
N ARG A 131 -12.49 -24.18 -4.05
CA ARG A 131 -13.92 -24.09 -4.38
C ARG A 131 -14.78 -24.99 -3.48
N LYS A 132 -14.36 -26.25 -3.27
CA LYS A 132 -15.09 -27.19 -2.40
C LYS A 132 -15.15 -26.68 -0.97
N ILE A 133 -14.05 -26.18 -0.43
CA ILE A 133 -13.96 -25.67 0.95
C ILE A 133 -14.84 -24.43 1.10
N ALA A 134 -14.74 -23.47 0.17
CA ALA A 134 -15.54 -22.24 0.20
C ALA A 134 -17.05 -22.51 0.13
N MET A 135 -17.49 -23.44 -0.72
CA MET A 135 -18.92 -23.80 -0.83
C MET A 135 -19.41 -24.71 0.31
N GLY A 136 -18.55 -25.58 0.84
CA GLY A 136 -18.88 -26.51 1.93
C GLY A 136 -19.00 -25.82 3.30
N GLY A 137 -18.25 -24.74 3.53
CA GLY A 137 -18.32 -23.96 4.76
C GLY A 137 -19.58 -23.09 4.92
N GLY A 138 -20.29 -22.78 3.83
CA GLY A 138 -21.44 -21.87 3.81
C GLY A 138 -22.81 -22.51 4.12
N ARG A 139 -22.88 -23.83 4.38
CA ARG A 139 -24.15 -24.56 4.60
C ARG A 139 -24.55 -24.78 6.07
N LYS A 140 -23.85 -24.17 7.03
CA LYS A 140 -24.29 -24.13 8.43
C LYS A 140 -24.95 -22.79 8.73
N SER A 141 -26.19 -22.64 8.30
CA SER A 141 -27.15 -21.66 8.82
C SER A 141 -28.21 -22.40 9.61
#